data_AF-A0A9E2I9E8-F1
#
_entry.id   AF-A0A9E2I9E8-F1
#
_cell.length_a   1.000
_cell.length_b   1.000
_cell.length_c   1.000
_cell.angle_alpha   90.00
_cell.angle_beta   90.00
_cell.angle_gamma   90.00
#
_symmetry.space_group_name_H-M   'P 1'
#
loop_
_entity.id
_entity.type
_entity.pdbx_description
1 polymer ?
#
loop_
_entity_poly.entity_id
_entity_poly.type
_entity_poly.pdbx_seq_one_letter_code
_entity_poly.pdbx_strand_id
1 'polypeptide(L)'
;DSIEKKIKLFLEKEEMKPFFYVTSGQVFREKEVVNNFGQVRRIDRMIITKALVWIVDFKSSAGEKEEYIKQIKEYIQIIEGIYPKRQIRGALIYLDELRVEEVGRGGPCARPQEGRIWKGL
;
A
#
# COMPACT_ATOMS: atom_id res chain seq x y z
N ASP A 1 -4.63 -24.84 14.75
CA ASP A 1 -4.11 -24.03 13.64
C ASP A 1 -3.18 -22.93 14.13
N SER A 2 -1.88 -23.08 13.87
CA SER A 2 -0.88 -22.09 14.29
C SER A 2 -0.98 -20.83 13.44
N ILE A 3 -0.97 -19.65 14.07
CA ILE A 3 -0.90 -18.32 13.43
C ILE A 3 0.22 -18.29 12.37
N GLU A 4 1.31 -19.01 12.61
CA GLU A 4 2.42 -19.18 11.67
C GLU A 4 1.98 -19.70 10.29
N LYS A 5 1.07 -20.68 10.25
CA LYS A 5 0.58 -21.24 8.97
C LYS A 5 -0.22 -20.20 8.19
N LYS A 6 -1.04 -19.39 8.87
CA LYS A 6 -1.81 -18.32 8.23
C LYS A 6 -0.89 -17.25 7.66
N ILE A 7 0.14 -16.85 8.41
CA ILE A 7 1.14 -15.86 7.94
C ILE A 7 1.98 -16.41 6.78
N LYS A 8 2.34 -17.69 6.77
CA LYS A 8 3.05 -18.30 5.63
C LYS A 8 2.20 -18.26 4.36
N LEU A 9 0.96 -18.75 4.44
CA LEU A 9 0.00 -18.68 3.34
C LEU A 9 -0.20 -17.25 2.84
N PHE A 10 -0.26 -16.29 3.76
CA PHE A 10 -0.36 -14.87 3.45
C PHE A 10 0.82 -14.36 2.62
N LEU A 11 2.05 -14.62 3.08
CA LEU A 11 3.27 -14.15 2.42
C LEU A 11 3.53 -14.85 1.06
N GLU A 12 2.97 -16.04 0.87
CA GLU A 12 3.08 -16.79 -0.38
C GLU A 12 2.13 -16.29 -1.48
N LYS A 13 1.08 -15.53 -1.14
CA LYS A 13 0.16 -14.97 -2.14
C LYS A 13 0.88 -14.00 -3.07
N GLU A 14 0.71 -14.19 -4.38
CA GLU A 14 1.32 -13.33 -5.42
C GLU A 14 0.93 -11.86 -5.26
N GLU A 15 -0.29 -11.56 -4.83
CA GLU A 15 -0.76 -10.18 -4.57
C GLU A 15 -0.04 -9.51 -3.39
N MET A 16 0.50 -10.27 -2.43
CA MET A 16 1.19 -9.75 -1.25
C MET A 16 2.68 -9.52 -1.51
N LYS A 17 3.30 -10.34 -2.36
CA LYS A 17 4.74 -10.33 -2.61
C LYS A 17 5.31 -8.94 -2.92
N PRO A 18 4.69 -8.09 -3.77
CA PRO A 18 5.22 -6.77 -4.08
C PRO A 18 5.35 -5.85 -2.86
N PHE A 19 4.53 -6.06 -1.84
CA PHE A 19 4.60 -5.27 -0.61
C PHE A 19 5.72 -5.76 0.29
N PHE A 20 6.01 -7.07 0.37
CA PHE A 20 7.00 -7.62 1.30
C PHE A 20 8.41 -7.79 0.71
N TYR A 21 8.51 -8.21 -0.54
CA TYR A 21 9.76 -8.54 -1.23
C TYR A 21 10.10 -7.46 -2.27
N VAL A 22 10.66 -6.36 -1.79
CA VAL A 22 11.07 -5.23 -2.64
C VAL A 22 12.50 -5.44 -3.10
N THR A 23 12.69 -5.80 -4.37
CA THR A 23 14.02 -6.06 -4.97
C THR A 23 14.75 -4.78 -5.38
N SER A 24 14.02 -3.72 -5.69
CA SER A 24 14.57 -2.42 -6.05
C SER A 24 13.73 -1.27 -5.49
N GLY A 25 14.41 -0.26 -4.92
CA GLY A 25 13.76 0.89 -4.29
C GLY A 25 14.10 1.04 -2.81
N GLN A 26 13.38 1.94 -2.15
CA GLN A 26 13.53 2.23 -0.72
C GLN A 26 12.25 1.88 0.01
N VAL A 27 12.39 1.23 1.16
CA VAL A 27 11.26 0.90 2.04
C VAL A 27 11.39 1.71 3.32
N PHE A 28 10.36 2.47 3.64
CA PHE A 28 10.22 3.17 4.90
C PHE A 28 9.12 2.51 5.71
N ARG A 29 9.31 2.44 7.03
CA ARG A 29 8.32 1.95 7.98
C ARG A 29 8.04 3.04 9.00
N GLU A 30 6.79 3.14 9.45
CA GLU A 30 6.35 4.12 10.44
C GLU A 30 6.82 5.54 10.09
N LYS A 31 6.75 5.89 8.80
CA LYS A 31 7.30 7.14 8.29
C LYS A 31 6.38 8.31 8.62
N GLU A 32 6.90 9.25 9.38
CA GLU A 32 6.21 10.52 9.62
C GLU A 32 6.27 11.43 8.39
N VAL A 33 5.13 12.05 8.10
CA VAL A 33 4.93 13.07 7.06
C VAL A 33 4.06 14.18 7.61
N VAL A 34 4.19 15.39 7.06
CA VAL A 34 3.43 16.55 7.51
C VAL A 34 2.54 17.01 6.37
N ASN A 35 1.27 17.27 6.67
CA ASN A 35 0.34 17.82 5.68
C ASN A 35 0.47 19.36 5.59
N ASN A 36 -0.24 19.97 4.64
CA ASN A 36 -0.19 21.41 4.42
C ASN A 36 -0.75 22.24 5.60
N PHE A 37 -1.40 21.60 6.57
CA PHE A 37 -1.92 22.23 7.79
C PHE A 37 -0.96 22.05 8.99
N GLY A 38 0.24 21.49 8.77
CA GLY A 38 1.21 21.24 9.84
C GLY A 38 0.90 20.03 10.71
N GLN A 39 -0.09 19.20 10.34
CA GLN A 39 -0.44 18.01 11.10
C GLN A 39 0.49 16.86 10.73
N VAL A 40 1.04 16.20 11.75
CA VAL A 40 1.89 15.01 11.59
C VAL A 40 1.01 13.79 11.36
N ARG A 41 1.33 13.02 10.32
CA ARG A 41 0.75 11.73 9.99
C ARG A 41 1.84 10.67 9.95
N ARG A 42 1.50 9.41 10.24
CA ARG A 42 2.44 8.29 10.22
C ARG A 42 1.94 7.22 9.25
N ILE A 43 2.79 6.85 8.30
CA ILE A 43 2.53 5.80 7.31
C ILE A 43 3.21 4.52 7.78
N ASP A 44 2.43 3.45 8.00
CA ASP A 44 2.94 2.14 8.45
C ASP A 44 4.05 1.64 7.53
N ARG A 45 3.81 1.67 6.21
CA ARG A 45 4.81 1.27 5.23
C ARG A 45 4.70 2.05 3.92
N MET A 46 5.84 2.55 3.46
CA MET A 46 5.97 3.27 2.20
C MET A 46 7.08 2.66 1.35
N ILE A 47 6.78 2.34 0.10
CA ILE A 47 7.74 1.74 -0.83
C ILE A 47 7.95 2.71 -2.00
N ILE A 48 9.17 3.18 -2.18
CA ILE A 48 9.53 4.15 -3.22
C ILE A 48 10.41 3.46 -4.26
N THR A 49 9.92 3.42 -5.49
CA THR A 49 10.68 2.99 -6.67
C THR A 49 10.98 4.19 -7.57
N LYS A 50 11.63 3.96 -8.72
CA LYS A 50 11.90 5.03 -9.68
C LYS A 50 10.61 5.70 -10.21
N ALA A 51 9.56 4.92 -10.46
CA ALA A 51 8.33 5.40 -11.12
C ALA A 51 7.12 5.48 -10.18
N LEU A 52 7.11 4.72 -9.08
CA LEU A 52 5.93 4.48 -8.25
C LEU A 52 6.25 4.58 -6.76
N VAL A 53 5.34 5.18 -6.00
CA VAL A 53 5.30 5.13 -4.55
C VAL A 53 4.05 4.36 -4.10
N TRP A 54 4.25 3.32 -3.30
CA TRP A 54 3.17 2.65 -2.58
C TRP A 54 3.07 3.16 -1.16
N ILE A 55 1.84 3.42 -0.74
CA ILE A 55 1.46 3.72 0.64
C ILE A 55 0.62 2.55 1.12
N VAL A 56 1.11 1.85 2.15
CA VAL A 56 0.53 0.61 2.64
C VAL A 56 0.15 0.80 4.10
N ASP A 57 -1.06 0.36 4.45
CA ASP A 57 -1.62 0.40 5.80
C ASP A 57 -2.23 -0.98 6.12
N PHE A 58 -1.90 -1.49 7.31
CA PHE A 58 -2.27 -2.84 7.72
C PHE A 58 -3.45 -2.79 8.68
N LYS A 59 -4.49 -3.58 8.38
CA LYS A 59 -5.69 -3.68 9.21
C LYS A 59 -5.88 -5.11 9.67
N SER A 60 -6.24 -5.29 10.94
CA SER A 60 -6.64 -6.59 11.46
C SER A 60 -7.96 -7.03 10.81
N SER A 61 -8.98 -6.17 10.83
CA SER A 61 -10.31 -6.42 10.28
C SER A 61 -10.79 -5.32 9.30
N ALA A 62 -11.88 -5.60 8.56
CA ALA A 62 -12.45 -4.68 7.57
C ALA A 62 -13.49 -3.68 8.12
N GLY A 63 -13.59 -3.51 9.45
CA GLY A 63 -14.70 -2.80 10.10
C GLY A 63 -14.89 -1.32 9.68
N GLU A 64 -13.82 -0.54 9.49
CA GLU A 64 -13.90 0.91 9.20
C GLU A 64 -13.37 1.26 7.80
N LYS A 65 -13.76 0.44 6.81
CA LYS A 65 -13.25 0.55 5.43
C LYS A 65 -13.28 1.96 4.84
N GLU A 66 -14.33 2.74 5.07
CA GLU A 66 -14.42 4.11 4.52
C GLU A 66 -13.40 5.07 5.13
N GLU A 67 -13.13 4.95 6.42
CA GLU A 67 -12.14 5.77 7.12
C GLU A 67 -10.73 5.38 6.69
N TYR A 68 -10.48 4.09 6.51
CA TYR A 68 -9.20 3.58 5.99
C TYR A 68 -8.93 4.10 4.58
N ILE A 69 -9.95 4.12 3.72
CA ILE A 69 -9.83 4.70 2.37
C ILE A 69 -9.57 6.21 2.44
N LYS A 70 -10.24 6.95 3.34
CA LYS A 70 -10.00 8.39 3.53
C LYS A 70 -8.57 8.66 3.98
N GLN A 71 -8.07 7.89 4.95
CA GLN A 71 -6.71 7.98 5.46
C GLN A 71 -5.67 7.75 4.34
N ILE A 72 -5.84 6.69 3.54
CA ILE A 72 -4.94 6.42 2.42
C ILE A 72 -5.00 7.53 1.36
N LYS A 73 -6.19 8.07 1.07
CA LYS A 73 -6.32 9.22 0.14
C LYS A 73 -5.62 10.47 0.66
N GLU A 74 -5.70 10.76 1.95
CA GLU A 74 -4.95 11.85 2.58
C GLU A 74 -3.44 11.64 2.40
N TYR A 75 -2.95 10.42 2.66
CA TYR A 75 -1.54 10.10 2.47
C TYR A 75 -1.09 10.25 1.03
N ILE A 76 -1.89 9.78 0.06
CA ILE A 76 -1.61 9.97 -1.36
C ILE A 76 -1.42 11.45 -1.68
N GLN A 77 -2.33 12.32 -1.22
CA GLN A 77 -2.24 13.76 -1.47
C GLN A 77 -0.97 14.40 -0.89
N ILE A 78 -0.58 14.01 0.34
CA ILE A 78 0.65 14.51 0.98
C ILE A 78 1.88 14.08 0.17
N ILE A 79 1.95 12.79 -0.19
CA ILE A 79 3.09 12.22 -0.90
C ILE A 79 3.20 12.73 -2.35
N GLU A 80 2.09 13.02 -3.03
CA GLU A 80 2.07 13.67 -4.35
C GLU A 80 2.82 15.02 -4.31
N GLY A 81 2.66 15.80 -3.24
CA GLY A 81 3.39 17.06 -3.05
C GLY A 81 4.91 16.88 -2.86
N ILE A 82 5.33 15.75 -2.29
CA ILE A 82 6.75 15.43 -2.03
C ILE A 82 7.41 14.81 -3.28
N TYR A 83 6.67 13.99 -4.02
CA TYR A 83 7.17 13.25 -5.19
C TYR A 83 6.31 13.49 -6.45
N PRO A 84 6.27 14.72 -6.99
CA PRO A 84 5.34 15.11 -8.05
C PRO A 84 5.55 14.39 -9.40
N LYS A 85 6.70 13.74 -9.60
CA LYS A 85 7.04 13.01 -10.84
C LYS A 85 6.77 11.51 -10.75
N ARG A 86 6.26 11.00 -9.62
CA ARG A 86 6.00 9.56 -9.42
C ARG A 86 4.51 9.31 -9.37
N GLN A 87 4.09 8.15 -9.88
CA GLN A 87 2.75 7.65 -9.62
C GLN A 87 2.65 7.29 -8.14
N ILE A 88 1.55 7.64 -7.48
CA ILE A 88 1.31 7.30 -6.08
C ILE A 88 0.10 6.36 -6.01
N ARG A 89 0.22 5.26 -5.27
CA ARG A 89 -0.86 4.28 -5.06
C ARG A 89 -0.99 3.93 -3.59
N GLY A 90 -2.21 3.65 -3.17
CA GLY A 90 -2.54 3.18 -1.84
C GLY A 90 -2.89 1.69 -1.83
N ALA A 91 -2.58 1.00 -0.74
CA ALA A 91 -2.99 -0.38 -0.51
C ALA A 91 -3.41 -0.56 0.96
N LEU A 92 -4.61 -1.11 1.16
CA LEU A 92 -5.10 -1.59 2.45
C LEU A 92 -4.91 -3.10 2.50
N ILE A 93 -4.21 -3.57 3.52
CA ILE A 93 -3.93 -4.99 3.70
C ILE A 93 -4.68 -5.50 4.93
N TYR A 94 -5.69 -6.35 4.70
CA TYR A 94 -6.49 -6.97 5.74
C TYR A 94 -5.89 -8.32 6.13
N LEU A 95 -5.37 -8.40 7.35
CA LEU A 95 -4.62 -9.56 7.85
C LEU A 95 -5.53 -10.75 8.15
N ASP A 96 -6.73 -10.54 8.69
CA ASP A 96 -7.65 -11.65 8.99
C ASP A 96 -8.28 -12.26 7.72
N GLU A 97 -8.51 -11.42 6.70
CA GLU A 97 -9.08 -11.81 5.40
C GLU A 97 -8.01 -12.23 4.38
N LEU A 98 -6.74 -12.02 4.70
CA LEU A 98 -5.60 -12.26 3.81
C LEU A 98 -5.77 -11.54 2.46
N ARG A 99 -6.23 -10.29 2.46
CA ARG A 99 -6.66 -9.59 1.25
C ARG A 99 -5.96 -8.24 1.11
N VAL A 100 -5.64 -7.87 -0.13
CA VAL A 100 -5.24 -6.50 -0.49
C VAL A 100 -6.39 -5.78 -1.17
N GLU A 101 -6.57 -4.50 -0.83
CA GLU A 101 -7.43 -3.58 -1.56
C GLU A 101 -6.62 -2.35 -1.98
N GLU A 102 -6.45 -2.16 -3.29
CA GLU A 102 -5.82 -0.96 -3.83
C GLU A 102 -6.78 0.23 -3.77
N VAL A 103 -6.25 1.38 -3.33
CA VAL A 103 -6.95 2.65 -3.24
C VAL A 103 -6.27 3.64 -4.17
N GLY A 104 -7.00 4.08 -5.20
CA GLY A 104 -6.57 5.13 -6.14
C GLY A 104 -7.46 6.37 -6.11
N ARG A 105 -7.06 7.43 -6.83
CA ARG A 105 -7.97 8.52 -7.22
C ARG A 105 -8.93 8.00 -8.32
N GLY A 106 -9.95 7.23 -7.93
CA GLY A 106 -11.09 6.89 -8.78
C GLY A 106 -11.46 5.40 -8.76
N GLY A 107 -12.55 5.06 -8.06
CA GLY A 107 -13.25 3.77 -8.17
C GLY A 107 -12.41 2.50 -7.94
N PRO A 108 -13.00 1.30 -8.06
CA PRO A 108 -12.21 0.08 -8.16
C PRO A 108 -11.30 0.24 -9.38
N CYS A 109 -9.99 0.25 -9.14
CA CYS A 109 -8.99 0.34 -10.18
C CYS A 109 -9.34 -0.70 -11.25
N ALA A 110 -9.63 -0.23 -12.47
CA ALA A 110 -9.82 -1.11 -13.61
C ALA A 110 -8.60 -2.02 -13.66
N ARG A 111 -8.84 -3.33 -13.55
CA ARG A 111 -7.83 -4.35 -13.78
C ARG A 111 -7.03 -3.95 -15.03
N PRO A 112 -5.69 -3.99 -15.01
CA PRO A 112 -4.96 -4.00 -16.26
C PRO A 112 -5.55 -5.14 -17.09
N GLN A 113 -6.17 -4.80 -18.23
CA GLN A 113 -6.51 -5.81 -19.22
C GLN A 113 -5.20 -6.54 -19.55
N GLU A 114 -5.23 -7.84 -19.29
CA GLU A 114 -4.35 -8.90 -19.78
C GLU A 114 -2.85 -8.58 -19.98
N GLY A 115 -2.02 -9.33 -19.25
CA GLY A 115 -0.79 -9.84 -19.86
C GLY A 115 0.52 -9.12 -19.53
N ARG A 116 0.71 -8.56 -18.33
CA ARG A 116 2.07 -8.36 -17.80
C ARG A 116 2.25 -8.99 -16.44
N ILE A 117 2.75 -10.21 -16.49
CA ILE A 117 3.55 -10.81 -15.42
C ILE A 117 4.65 -9.80 -15.09
N TRP A 118 4.60 -9.19 -13.90
CA TRP A 118 5.72 -8.41 -13.38
C TRP A 118 6.83 -9.39 -12.98
N LYS A 119 7.64 -9.82 -13.96
CA LYS A 119 8.94 -10.43 -13.66
C LYS A 119 9.90 -9.31 -13.30
N GLY A 120 10.46 -9.41 -12.09
CA GLY A 120 11.42 -8.47 -11.55
C GLY A 120 12.59 -8.21 -12.49
N LEU A 121 12.90 -6.92 -12.62
CA LEU A 121 14.17 -6.35 -13.06
C LEU A 121 14.46 -5.13 -12.18
#